data_AF-A0AAN0Z3W0-F1
#
_entry.id   AF-A0AAN0Z3W0-F1
#
_cell.length_a   1.000
_cell.length_b   1.000
_cell.length_c   1.000
_cell.angle_alpha   90.00
_cell.angle_beta   90.00
_cell.angle_gamma   90.00
#
_symmetry.space_group_name_H-M   'P 1'
#
loop_
_entity.id
_entity.type
_entity.pdbx_description
1 polymer ?
#
loop_
_entity_poly.entity_id
_entity_poly.type
_entity_poly.pdbx_seq_one_letter_code
_entity_poly.pdbx_strand_id
1 'polypeptide(L)'
;MALTHAGKVFVVCVVVFGVTAYWLASRMVRRQTGGKRGSGGAVAFWWLVCFCLVSLLFPFVYWIGDELYALTVSPKYEATVVSYQSEWDTCERRDSSGRTSSYRCIKYTSILEAVMPDGERIVLPGNIRSGAVPEIGEKIDVVLPQGAHQWHERSVRSIGLLAGGTVMVAIIGYFVYLIAAYGAGKKIDGAARFGVAAVLNGLVPLGALLMELALLSVPYRYWAHGNPQRWPVWVLALCLLFALALLPLLLIYARTAWRAVVK
;
A
#
# COMPACT_ATOMS: atom_id res chain seq x y z
N MET A 1 -12.86 13.96 32.77
CA MET A 1 -13.13 12.93 31.74
C MET A 1 -11.96 11.96 31.75
N ALA A 2 -12.19 10.69 32.07
CA ALA A 2 -11.12 9.68 32.05
C ALA A 2 -10.80 9.31 30.60
N LEU A 3 -9.53 9.36 30.19
CA LEU A 3 -9.12 8.85 28.88
C LEU A 3 -9.39 7.35 28.82
N THR A 4 -10.07 6.91 27.76
CA THR A 4 -10.22 5.49 27.41
C THR A 4 -8.84 4.85 27.22
N HIS A 5 -8.75 3.52 27.32
CA HIS A 5 -7.49 2.79 27.10
C HIS A 5 -6.85 3.16 25.74
N ALA A 6 -7.66 3.25 24.69
CA ALA A 6 -7.23 3.72 23.37
C ALA A 6 -6.68 5.17 23.40
N GLY A 7 -7.33 6.07 24.13
CA GLY A 7 -6.86 7.44 24.32
C GLY A 7 -5.50 7.52 25.04
N LYS A 8 -5.27 6.68 26.05
CA LYS A 8 -3.99 6.62 26.76
C LYS A 8 -2.86 6.14 25.85
N VAL A 9 -3.10 5.08 25.07
CA VAL A 9 -2.12 4.56 24.09
C VAL A 9 -1.80 5.62 23.04
N PHE A 10 -2.81 6.32 22.53
CA PHE A 10 -2.61 7.40 21.56
C PHE A 10 -1.70 8.51 22.10
N VAL A 11 -1.95 9.00 23.32
CA VAL A 11 -1.13 10.05 23.94
C VAL A 11 0.31 9.59 24.15
N VAL A 12 0.51 8.36 24.62
CA VAL A 12 1.87 7.79 24.79
C VAL A 12 2.60 7.72 23.44
N CYS A 13 1.95 7.24 22.39
CA CYS A 13 2.53 7.17 21.04
C CYS A 13 2.92 8.57 20.53
N VAL A 14 2.05 9.57 20.66
CA VAL A 14 2.34 10.94 20.24
C VAL A 14 3.55 11.51 20.98
N VAL A 15 3.64 11.29 22.30
CA VAL A 15 4.79 11.76 23.09
C VAL A 15 6.07 11.05 22.67
N VAL A 16 6.06 9.72 22.53
CA VAL A 16 7.23 8.94 22.10
C VAL A 16 7.69 9.36 20.70
N PHE A 17 6.77 9.51 19.75
CA PHE A 17 7.09 9.95 18.40
C PHE A 17 7.58 11.40 18.38
N GLY A 18 6.98 12.29 19.17
CA GLY A 18 7.38 13.68 19.31
C GLY A 18 8.80 13.83 19.86
N VAL A 19 9.13 13.08 20.92
CA VAL A 19 10.48 13.07 21.52
C VAL A 19 11.51 12.49 20.55
N THR A 20 11.19 11.38 19.89
CA THR A 20 12.08 10.75 18.90
C THR A 20 12.33 11.67 17.71
N ALA A 21 11.29 12.33 17.20
CA ALA A 21 11.40 13.31 16.12
C ALA A 21 12.23 14.52 16.54
N TYR A 22 12.11 15.00 17.78
CA TYR A 22 12.89 16.13 18.29
C TYR A 22 14.37 15.78 18.41
N TRP A 23 14.64 14.57 18.89
CA TRP A 23 16.00 14.06 18.97
C TRP A 23 16.66 13.95 17.58
N LEU A 24 15.93 13.44 16.57
CA LEU A 24 16.42 13.37 15.19
C LEU A 24 16.65 14.76 14.57
N ALA A 25 15.66 15.65 14.69
CA ALA A 25 15.72 16.99 14.12
C ALA A 25 16.84 17.84 14.74
N SER A 26 17.02 17.77 16.06
CA SER A 26 18.08 18.51 16.75
C SER A 26 19.48 18.06 16.32
N ARG A 27 19.69 16.75 16.12
CA ARG A 27 20.96 16.22 15.58
C ARG A 27 21.20 16.63 14.14
N MET A 28 20.16 16.58 13.31
CA MET A 28 20.26 16.96 11.89
C MET A 28 20.62 18.43 11.73
N VAL A 29 19.94 19.32 12.45
CA VAL A 29 20.21 20.76 12.40
C VAL A 29 21.59 21.10 12.96
N ARG A 30 22.01 20.47 14.07
CA ARG A 30 23.38 20.64 14.60
C ARG A 30 24.45 20.25 13.59
N ARG A 31 24.20 19.19 12.80
CA ARG A 31 25.14 18.76 11.76
C ARG A 31 25.17 19.72 10.57
N GLN A 32 24.01 20.17 10.10
CA GLN A 32 23.91 21.13 8.98
C GLN A 32 24.57 22.48 9.30
N THR A 33 24.54 22.89 10.57
CA THR A 33 25.10 24.16 11.04
C THR A 33 26.55 24.05 11.54
N GLY A 34 27.22 22.91 11.29
CA GLY A 34 28.62 22.71 11.67
C GLY A 34 28.87 22.77 13.18
N GLY A 35 27.90 22.35 14.00
CA GLY A 35 28.00 22.34 15.46
C GLY A 35 27.55 23.64 16.13
N LYS A 36 27.16 24.67 15.39
CA LYS A 36 26.56 25.89 15.96
C LYS A 36 25.11 25.64 16.36
N ARG A 37 24.57 26.44 17.29
CA ARG A 37 23.14 26.40 17.65
C ARG A 37 22.35 26.86 16.41
N GLY A 38 21.73 25.92 15.69
CA GLY A 38 20.91 26.27 14.53
C GLY A 38 19.68 27.07 14.90
N SER A 39 19.14 27.80 13.92
CA SER A 39 17.89 28.56 14.07
C SER A 39 16.77 27.67 14.61
N GLY A 40 16.02 28.14 15.61
CA GLY A 40 14.88 27.42 16.19
C GLY A 40 13.83 27.05 15.12
N GLY A 41 13.68 27.87 14.08
CA GLY A 41 12.79 27.58 12.95
C GLY A 41 13.23 26.37 12.11
N ALA A 42 14.53 26.16 11.94
CA ALA A 42 15.05 24.99 11.23
C ALA A 42 14.81 23.70 12.02
N VAL A 43 14.93 23.76 13.36
CA VAL A 43 14.61 22.61 14.23
C VAL A 43 13.13 22.28 14.18
N ALA A 44 12.25 23.28 14.21
CA ALA A 44 10.80 23.08 14.14
C ALA A 44 10.36 22.44 12.81
N PHE A 45 10.93 22.89 11.68
CA PHE A 45 10.66 22.30 10.38
C PHE A 45 11.09 20.82 10.31
N TRP A 46 12.35 20.53 10.66
CA TRP A 46 12.85 19.15 10.64
C TRP A 46 12.15 18.25 11.67
N TRP A 47 11.71 18.82 12.79
CA TRP A 47 10.89 18.11 13.78
C TRP A 47 9.57 17.67 13.18
N LEU A 48 8.86 18.56 12.49
CA LEU A 48 7.58 18.24 11.86
C LEU A 48 7.75 17.16 10.79
N VAL A 49 8.79 17.27 9.94
CA VAL A 49 9.10 16.25 8.93
C VAL A 49 9.38 14.88 9.57
N CYS A 50 10.25 14.84 10.59
CA CYS A 50 10.56 13.59 11.29
C CYS A 50 9.34 13.02 12.01
N PHE A 51 8.51 13.88 12.60
CA PHE A 51 7.29 13.47 13.28
C PHE A 51 6.30 12.84 12.30
N CYS A 52 6.07 13.45 11.13
CA CYS A 52 5.22 12.87 10.10
C CYS A 52 5.74 11.52 9.61
N LEU A 53 7.05 11.39 9.35
CA LEU A 53 7.65 10.14 8.89
C LEU A 53 7.51 9.02 9.93
N VAL A 54 7.81 9.31 11.21
CA VAL A 54 7.70 8.35 12.31
C VAL A 54 6.24 7.98 12.57
N SER A 55 5.35 8.98 12.61
CA SER A 55 3.91 8.76 12.84
C SER A 55 3.23 7.99 11.72
N LEU A 56 3.76 8.03 10.49
CA LEU A 56 3.29 7.17 9.40
C LEU A 56 3.94 5.79 9.48
N LEU A 57 5.25 5.70 9.75
CA LEU A 57 5.97 4.44 9.72
C LEU A 57 5.38 3.41 10.69
N PHE A 58 5.22 3.75 11.98
CA PHE A 58 4.86 2.77 13.00
C PHE A 58 3.46 2.15 12.81
N PRO A 59 2.38 2.93 12.57
CA PRO A 59 1.06 2.36 12.31
C PRO A 59 1.02 1.47 11.07
N PHE A 60 1.67 1.90 9.98
CA PHE A 60 1.68 1.11 8.74
C PHE A 60 2.56 -0.14 8.86
N VAL A 61 3.68 -0.10 9.58
CA VAL A 61 4.48 -1.30 9.89
C VAL A 61 3.65 -2.29 10.70
N TYR A 62 2.92 -1.82 11.72
CA TYR A 62 2.08 -2.69 12.55
C TYR A 62 0.97 -3.33 11.72
N TRP A 63 0.19 -2.52 11.00
CA TRP A 63 -0.97 -3.02 10.25
C TRP A 63 -0.57 -3.97 9.10
N ILE A 64 0.46 -3.61 8.33
CA ILE A 64 0.94 -4.46 7.23
C ILE A 64 1.64 -5.71 7.78
N GLY A 65 2.38 -5.58 8.87
CA GLY A 65 3.03 -6.71 9.53
C GLY A 65 2.03 -7.73 10.07
N ASP A 66 0.94 -7.25 10.68
CA ASP A 66 -0.14 -8.10 11.20
C ASP A 66 -0.85 -8.86 10.06
N GLU A 67 -1.21 -8.18 8.97
CA GLU A 67 -1.86 -8.82 7.83
C GLU A 67 -0.92 -9.82 7.11
N LEU A 68 0.38 -9.50 6.98
CA LEU A 68 1.37 -10.43 6.45
C LEU A 68 1.56 -11.65 7.36
N TYR A 69 1.58 -11.45 8.66
CA TYR A 69 1.69 -12.54 9.64
C TYR A 69 0.46 -13.45 9.57
N ALA A 70 -0.74 -12.86 9.56
CA ALA A 70 -2.00 -13.56 9.37
C ALA A 70 -1.99 -14.43 8.10
N LEU A 71 -1.55 -13.89 6.96
CA LEU A 71 -1.50 -14.58 5.67
C LEU A 71 -0.43 -15.66 5.56
N THR A 72 0.62 -15.61 6.38
CA THR A 72 1.76 -16.55 6.33
C THR A 72 1.60 -17.71 7.29
N VAL A 73 1.07 -17.48 8.48
CA VAL A 73 0.96 -18.50 9.54
C VAL A 73 -0.35 -19.27 9.46
N SER A 74 -1.41 -18.66 8.95
CA SER A 74 -2.74 -19.26 9.01
C SER A 74 -3.01 -20.22 7.84
N PRO A 75 -3.71 -21.33 8.10
CA PRO A 75 -4.08 -22.30 7.07
C PRO A 75 -5.04 -21.70 6.03
N LYS A 76 -4.96 -22.22 4.82
CA LYS A 76 -5.74 -21.75 3.67
C LYS A 76 -7.03 -22.53 3.56
N TYR A 77 -8.12 -21.82 3.27
CA TYR A 77 -9.43 -22.42 3.04
C TYR A 77 -10.06 -21.86 1.78
N GLU A 78 -10.73 -22.71 1.01
CA GLU A 78 -11.58 -22.29 -0.09
C GLU A 78 -12.96 -21.97 0.50
N ALA A 79 -13.39 -20.70 0.41
CA ALA A 79 -14.71 -20.29 0.87
C ALA A 79 -15.63 -19.98 -0.30
N THR A 80 -16.91 -20.27 -0.13
CA THR A 80 -17.98 -19.93 -1.08
C THR A 80 -18.77 -18.73 -0.58
N VAL A 81 -19.07 -17.79 -1.47
CA VAL A 81 -19.97 -16.67 -1.17
C VAL A 81 -21.41 -17.19 -1.04
N VAL A 82 -21.98 -17.14 0.15
CA VAL A 82 -23.35 -17.65 0.42
C VAL A 82 -24.37 -16.51 0.42
N SER A 83 -23.98 -15.34 0.93
CA SER A 83 -24.82 -14.16 0.97
C SER A 83 -23.97 -12.90 1.01
N TYR A 84 -24.61 -11.72 1.03
CA TYR A 84 -23.92 -10.44 1.20
C TYR A 84 -24.77 -9.51 2.07
N GLN A 85 -24.10 -8.64 2.82
CA GLN A 85 -24.74 -7.53 3.51
C GLN A 85 -24.55 -6.24 2.70
N SER A 86 -25.60 -5.45 2.55
CA SER A 86 -25.55 -4.13 1.94
C SER A 86 -25.66 -3.05 3.02
N GLU A 87 -24.76 -2.09 2.99
CA GLU A 87 -24.77 -0.92 3.87
C GLU A 87 -24.72 0.35 3.02
N TRP A 88 -25.53 1.34 3.38
CA TRP A 88 -25.47 2.66 2.76
C TRP A 88 -24.26 3.42 3.29
N ASP A 89 -23.38 3.82 2.37
CA ASP A 89 -22.19 4.61 2.68
C ASP A 89 -22.17 5.90 1.86
N THR A 90 -21.32 6.83 2.28
CA THR A 90 -21.09 8.09 1.57
C THR A 90 -19.85 7.94 0.71
N CYS A 91 -20.02 7.87 -0.60
CA CYS A 91 -18.91 7.83 -1.54
C CYS A 91 -18.55 9.24 -2.00
N GLU A 92 -17.26 9.46 -2.26
CA GLU A 92 -16.75 10.68 -2.84
C GLU A 92 -16.38 10.47 -4.30
N ARG A 93 -16.87 11.35 -5.18
CA ARG A 93 -16.41 11.43 -6.56
C ARG A 93 -15.64 12.72 -6.72
N ARG A 94 -14.40 12.61 -7.20
CA ARG A 94 -13.61 13.78 -7.60
C ARG A 94 -13.75 13.99 -9.10
N ASP A 95 -14.21 15.17 -9.48
CA ASP A 95 -14.23 15.55 -10.89
C ASP A 95 -12.83 15.97 -11.38
N SER A 96 -12.67 16.10 -12.69
CA SER A 96 -11.42 16.54 -13.32
C SER A 96 -11.03 17.98 -12.95
N SER A 97 -11.96 18.77 -12.41
CA SER A 97 -11.71 20.12 -11.88
C SER A 97 -11.24 20.12 -10.43
N GLY A 98 -11.13 18.94 -9.80
CA GLY A 98 -10.67 18.75 -8.45
C GLY A 98 -11.74 18.95 -7.37
N ARG A 99 -13.01 19.21 -7.75
CA ARG A 99 -14.14 19.29 -6.81
C ARG A 99 -14.56 17.88 -6.40
N THR A 100 -14.81 17.72 -5.11
CA THR A 100 -15.26 16.46 -4.52
C THR A 100 -16.75 16.57 -4.24
N SER A 101 -17.56 15.74 -4.89
CA SER A 101 -18.99 15.62 -4.60
C SER A 101 -19.26 14.34 -3.81
N SER A 102 -20.00 14.46 -2.71
CA SER A 102 -20.47 13.32 -1.95
C SER A 102 -21.80 12.81 -2.52
N TYR A 103 -21.92 11.49 -2.65
CA TYR A 103 -23.16 10.84 -3.06
C TYR A 103 -23.36 9.56 -2.25
N ARG A 104 -24.62 9.15 -2.09
CA ARG A 104 -24.92 7.87 -1.44
C ARG A 104 -24.58 6.72 -2.37
N CYS A 105 -23.79 5.78 -1.87
CA CYS A 105 -23.46 4.54 -2.54
C CYS A 105 -23.79 3.35 -1.64
N ILE A 106 -24.12 2.22 -2.23
CA ILE A 106 -24.28 0.97 -1.49
C ILE A 106 -22.93 0.27 -1.53
N LYS A 107 -22.43 -0.15 -0.37
CA LYS A 107 -21.29 -1.05 -0.26
C LYS A 107 -21.76 -2.43 0.17
N TYR A 108 -21.19 -3.46 -0.43
CA TYR A 108 -21.51 -4.84 -0.17
C TYR A 108 -20.34 -5.50 0.58
N THR A 109 -20.67 -6.25 1.62
CA THR A 109 -19.73 -7.12 2.35
C THR A 109 -20.16 -8.56 2.08
N SER A 110 -19.29 -9.38 1.51
CA SER A 110 -19.59 -10.79 1.26
C SER A 110 -19.62 -11.57 2.58
N ILE A 111 -20.59 -12.48 2.71
CA ILE A 111 -20.65 -13.49 3.75
C ILE A 111 -20.16 -14.79 3.14
N LEU A 112 -19.10 -15.33 3.73
CA LEU A 112 -18.32 -16.43 3.19
C LEU A 112 -18.50 -17.65 4.09
N GLU A 113 -18.80 -18.80 3.49
CA GLU A 113 -18.84 -20.10 4.15
C GLU A 113 -17.61 -20.91 3.73
N ALA A 114 -16.84 -21.40 4.70
CA ALA A 114 -15.75 -22.34 4.47
C ALA A 114 -15.98 -23.60 5.29
N VAL A 115 -15.55 -24.74 4.73
CA VAL A 115 -15.52 -26.03 5.44
C VAL A 115 -14.13 -26.22 6.04
N MET A 116 -14.07 -26.31 7.37
CA MET A 116 -12.84 -26.55 8.12
C MET A 116 -12.38 -28.02 7.99
N PRO A 117 -11.11 -28.34 8.34
CA PRO A 117 -10.57 -29.70 8.19
C PRO A 117 -11.25 -30.75 9.07
N ASP A 118 -11.91 -30.31 10.14
CA ASP A 118 -12.76 -31.08 11.05
C ASP A 118 -14.19 -31.29 10.52
N GLY A 119 -14.52 -30.72 9.35
CA GLY A 119 -15.84 -30.79 8.73
C GLY A 119 -16.82 -29.73 9.24
N GLU A 120 -16.41 -28.83 10.14
CA GLU A 120 -17.24 -27.74 10.63
C GLU A 120 -17.42 -26.66 9.54
N ARG A 121 -18.65 -26.16 9.39
CA ARG A 121 -18.96 -25.06 8.46
C ARG A 121 -18.94 -23.75 9.22
N ILE A 122 -18.00 -22.87 8.87
CA ILE A 122 -17.89 -21.55 9.48
C ILE A 122 -18.37 -20.49 8.49
N VAL A 123 -19.36 -19.71 8.91
CA VAL A 123 -19.93 -18.60 8.15
C VAL A 123 -19.55 -17.28 8.82
N LEU A 124 -18.68 -16.50 8.19
CA LEU A 124 -18.23 -15.20 8.69
C LEU A 124 -18.24 -14.15 7.56
N PRO A 125 -18.30 -12.85 7.87
CA PRO A 125 -18.14 -11.81 6.86
C PRO A 125 -16.68 -11.69 6.41
N GLY A 126 -16.47 -11.32 5.15
CA GLY A 126 -15.14 -10.98 4.63
C GLY A 126 -14.63 -9.63 5.14
N ASN A 127 -13.30 -9.45 5.14
CA ASN A 127 -12.64 -8.20 5.51
C ASN A 127 -12.66 -7.12 4.41
N ILE A 128 -13.14 -7.45 3.19
CA ILE A 128 -13.21 -6.54 2.05
C ILE A 128 -14.64 -6.03 1.83
N ARG A 129 -14.77 -4.70 1.72
CA ARG A 129 -16.00 -4.04 1.26
C ARG A 129 -15.90 -3.68 -0.21
N SER A 130 -16.85 -4.13 -1.02
CA SER A 130 -16.89 -3.87 -2.46
C SER A 130 -18.04 -2.94 -2.84
N GLY A 131 -17.84 -2.14 -3.89
CA GLY A 131 -18.91 -1.37 -4.53
C GLY A 131 -19.69 -2.19 -5.57
N ALA A 132 -19.19 -3.37 -5.96
CA ALA A 132 -19.87 -4.29 -6.85
C ALA A 132 -20.63 -5.35 -6.04
N VAL A 133 -21.78 -5.78 -6.55
CA VAL A 133 -22.57 -6.87 -5.96
C VAL A 133 -21.74 -8.16 -6.05
N PRO A 134 -21.46 -8.86 -4.92
CA PRO A 134 -20.76 -10.14 -4.94
C PRO A 134 -21.59 -11.20 -5.67
N GLU A 135 -20.94 -12.06 -6.45
CA GLU A 135 -21.61 -13.19 -7.11
C GLU A 135 -21.78 -14.34 -6.12
N ILE A 136 -23.02 -14.77 -5.89
CA ILE A 136 -23.33 -15.89 -4.98
C ILE A 136 -22.84 -17.18 -5.62
N GLY A 137 -22.10 -17.99 -4.87
CA GLY A 137 -21.45 -19.22 -5.34
C GLY A 137 -20.03 -19.03 -5.85
N GLU A 138 -19.50 -17.80 -5.87
CA GLU A 138 -18.09 -17.54 -6.17
C GLU A 138 -17.19 -18.21 -5.12
N LYS A 139 -16.12 -18.87 -5.59
CA LYS A 139 -15.10 -19.52 -4.77
C LYS A 139 -13.93 -18.57 -4.59
N ILE A 140 -13.62 -18.26 -3.34
CA ILE A 140 -12.60 -17.28 -2.97
C ILE A 140 -11.66 -17.92 -1.94
N ASP A 141 -10.35 -17.77 -2.17
CA ASP A 141 -9.35 -18.20 -1.21
C ASP A 141 -9.33 -17.25 -0.01
N VAL A 142 -9.55 -17.82 1.18
CA VAL A 142 -9.63 -17.07 2.43
C VAL A 142 -8.73 -17.67 3.49
N VAL A 143 -8.45 -16.86 4.49
CA VAL A 143 -7.63 -17.21 5.63
C VAL A 143 -8.36 -16.79 6.90
N LEU A 144 -8.36 -17.65 7.91
CA LEU A 144 -8.88 -17.34 9.25
C LEU A 144 -7.75 -17.35 10.28
N PRO A 145 -7.26 -16.18 10.69
CA PRO A 145 -6.32 -16.08 11.81
C PRO A 145 -6.97 -16.57 13.11
N GLN A 146 -6.18 -17.16 14.01
CA GLN A 146 -6.69 -17.63 15.29
C GLN A 146 -7.29 -16.45 16.10
N GLY A 147 -8.57 -16.56 16.45
CA GLY A 147 -9.30 -15.52 17.18
C GLY A 147 -9.90 -14.41 16.30
N ALA A 148 -9.80 -14.50 14.98
CA ALA A 148 -10.45 -13.55 14.08
C ALA A 148 -11.97 -13.75 14.00
N HIS A 149 -12.72 -12.66 13.89
CA HIS A 149 -14.17 -12.65 13.68
C HIS A 149 -14.57 -12.39 12.22
N GLN A 150 -13.61 -12.37 11.30
CA GLN A 150 -13.80 -12.08 9.88
C GLN A 150 -12.85 -12.94 9.03
N TRP A 151 -13.28 -13.29 7.81
CA TRP A 151 -12.42 -13.94 6.82
C TRP A 151 -11.50 -12.93 6.16
N HIS A 152 -10.22 -13.23 6.10
CA HIS A 152 -9.25 -12.43 5.36
C HIS A 152 -9.17 -12.92 3.91
N GLU A 153 -9.61 -12.08 2.98
CA GLU A 153 -9.61 -12.41 1.56
C GLU A 153 -8.19 -12.37 0.98
N ARG A 154 -7.78 -13.47 0.34
CA ARG A 154 -6.50 -13.59 -0.36
C ARG A 154 -6.70 -13.48 -1.87
N SER A 155 -7.18 -12.33 -2.34
CA SER A 155 -7.20 -12.03 -3.78
C SER A 155 -5.89 -11.43 -4.27
N VAL A 156 -5.64 -11.52 -5.58
CA VAL A 156 -4.49 -10.86 -6.25
C VAL A 156 -4.47 -9.36 -5.95
N ARG A 157 -5.65 -8.75 -5.80
CA ARG A 157 -5.80 -7.34 -5.41
C ARG A 157 -5.32 -7.08 -3.98
N SER A 158 -5.74 -7.92 -3.03
CA SER A 158 -5.32 -7.85 -1.61
C SER A 158 -3.80 -8.00 -1.48
N ILE A 159 -3.23 -9.02 -2.15
CA ILE A 159 -1.78 -9.26 -2.17
C ILE A 159 -1.03 -8.08 -2.81
N GLY A 160 -1.53 -7.57 -3.94
CA GLY A 160 -0.91 -6.42 -4.61
C GLY A 160 -0.91 -5.15 -3.74
N LEU A 161 -2.00 -4.91 -3.00
CA LEU A 161 -2.11 -3.78 -2.09
C LEU A 161 -1.17 -3.92 -0.89
N LEU A 162 -1.05 -5.12 -0.33
CA LEU A 162 -0.09 -5.41 0.74
C LEU A 162 1.36 -5.29 0.27
N ALA A 163 1.67 -5.79 -0.92
CA ALA A 163 3.00 -5.65 -1.52
C ALA A 163 3.34 -4.15 -1.73
N GLY A 164 2.41 -3.37 -2.29
CA GLY A 164 2.58 -1.93 -2.46
C GLY A 164 2.76 -1.19 -1.12
N GLY A 165 1.95 -1.53 -0.12
CA GLY A 165 2.08 -1.00 1.23
C GLY A 165 3.43 -1.34 1.88
N THR A 166 3.91 -2.57 1.70
CA THR A 166 5.22 -3.02 2.20
C THR A 166 6.35 -2.21 1.58
N VAL A 167 6.30 -1.98 0.26
CA VAL A 167 7.27 -1.13 -0.45
C VAL A 167 7.23 0.30 0.07
N MET A 168 6.04 0.87 0.27
CA MET A 168 5.89 2.21 0.85
C MET A 168 6.51 2.31 2.25
N VAL A 169 6.23 1.34 3.13
CA VAL A 169 6.82 1.27 4.48
C VAL A 169 8.34 1.14 4.41
N ALA A 170 8.87 0.33 3.50
CA ALA A 170 10.30 0.19 3.31
C ALA A 170 10.95 1.51 2.85
N ILE A 171 10.31 2.26 1.95
CA ILE A 171 10.79 3.58 1.50
C ILE A 171 10.79 4.58 2.67
N ILE A 172 9.69 4.67 3.43
CA ILE A 172 9.60 5.57 4.59
C ILE A 172 10.67 5.19 5.63
N GLY A 173 10.80 3.90 5.94
CA GLY A 173 11.81 3.37 6.85
C GLY A 173 13.23 3.69 6.39
N TYR A 174 13.49 3.61 5.08
CA TYR A 174 14.77 3.97 4.48
C TYR A 174 15.10 5.46 4.68
N PHE A 175 14.12 6.36 4.49
CA PHE A 175 14.30 7.78 4.76
C PHE A 175 14.56 8.05 6.25
N VAL A 176 13.81 7.43 7.16
CA VAL A 176 14.04 7.55 8.60
C VAL A 176 15.44 7.06 8.97
N TYR A 177 15.89 5.94 8.39
CA TYR A 177 17.24 5.43 8.56
C TYR A 177 18.31 6.42 8.06
N LEU A 178 18.13 6.99 6.87
CA LEU A 178 19.07 7.98 6.32
C LEU A 178 19.13 9.24 7.20
N ILE A 179 18.00 9.74 7.67
CA ILE A 179 17.92 10.89 8.59
C ILE A 179 18.65 10.57 9.90
N ALA A 180 18.43 9.39 10.47
CA ALA A 180 19.10 8.96 11.69
C ALA A 180 20.62 8.77 11.51
N ALA A 181 21.04 8.10 10.42
CA ALA A 181 22.45 7.90 10.07
C ALA A 181 23.16 9.23 9.81
N TYR A 182 22.47 10.16 9.14
CA TYR A 182 22.96 11.53 8.95
C TYR A 182 23.03 12.29 10.28
N GLY A 183 22.01 12.22 11.14
CA GLY A 183 22.06 12.83 12.48
C GLY A 183 23.20 12.26 13.34
N ALA A 184 23.55 10.99 13.16
CA ALA A 184 24.62 10.30 13.89
C ALA A 184 26.05 10.56 13.35
N GLY A 185 26.21 11.40 12.33
CA GLY A 185 27.53 11.74 11.80
C GLY A 185 28.09 10.80 10.73
N LYS A 186 27.33 9.78 10.29
CA LYS A 186 27.80 8.86 9.22
C LYS A 186 27.82 9.54 7.86
N LYS A 187 28.73 9.14 6.97
CA LYS A 187 28.71 9.57 5.56
C LYS A 187 27.59 8.81 4.84
N ILE A 188 26.65 9.54 4.25
CA ILE A 188 25.44 8.95 3.64
C ILE A 188 25.52 8.85 2.11
N ASP A 189 26.58 9.35 1.47
CA ASP A 189 26.65 9.46 0.01
C ASP A 189 26.47 8.12 -0.71
N GLY A 190 27.04 7.04 -0.16
CA GLY A 190 26.85 5.68 -0.68
C GLY A 190 25.40 5.19 -0.56
N ALA A 191 24.78 5.41 0.60
CA ALA A 191 23.39 5.02 0.83
C ALA A 191 22.42 5.88 0.00
N ALA A 192 22.63 7.20 -0.08
CA ALA A 192 21.82 8.07 -0.94
C ALA A 192 21.91 7.64 -2.41
N ARG A 193 23.11 7.32 -2.91
CA ARG A 193 23.31 6.78 -4.27
C ARG A 193 22.60 5.45 -4.46
N PHE A 194 22.68 4.55 -3.48
CA PHE A 194 21.93 3.29 -3.52
C PHE A 194 20.42 3.53 -3.60
N GLY A 195 19.88 4.45 -2.78
CA GLY A 195 18.46 4.77 -2.80
C GLY A 195 18.00 5.30 -4.16
N VAL A 196 18.74 6.25 -4.74
CA VAL A 196 18.46 6.77 -6.08
C VAL A 196 18.56 5.66 -7.14
N ALA A 197 19.58 4.80 -7.07
CA ALA A 197 19.73 3.68 -7.99
C ALA A 197 18.60 2.65 -7.85
N ALA A 198 18.18 2.32 -6.62
CA ALA A 198 17.07 1.39 -6.36
C ALA A 198 15.74 1.93 -6.89
N VAL A 199 15.49 3.23 -6.76
CA VAL A 199 14.29 3.87 -7.34
C VAL A 199 14.36 3.88 -8.86
N LEU A 200 15.43 4.43 -9.44
CA LEU A 200 15.53 4.64 -10.89
C LEU A 200 15.69 3.34 -11.69
N ASN A 201 16.40 2.35 -11.15
CA ASN A 201 16.68 1.08 -11.84
C ASN A 201 15.82 -0.09 -11.34
N GLY A 202 15.08 0.07 -10.24
CA GLY A 202 14.20 -0.96 -9.70
C GLY A 202 12.73 -0.51 -9.73
N LEU A 203 12.38 0.47 -8.90
CA LEU A 203 10.98 0.83 -8.68
C LEU A 203 10.31 1.45 -9.91
N VAL A 204 11.00 2.35 -10.61
CA VAL A 204 10.50 2.99 -11.84
C VAL A 204 10.26 1.96 -12.97
N PRO A 205 11.23 1.10 -13.34
CA PRO A 205 10.97 0.10 -14.37
C PRO A 205 9.93 -0.94 -13.95
N LEU A 206 9.89 -1.35 -12.67
CA LEU A 206 8.83 -2.22 -12.16
C LEU A 206 7.45 -1.56 -12.30
N GLY A 207 7.31 -0.30 -11.91
CA GLY A 207 6.07 0.46 -12.04
C GLY A 207 5.64 0.65 -13.50
N ALA A 208 6.59 0.95 -14.39
CA ALA A 208 6.33 1.01 -15.82
C ALA A 208 5.85 -0.34 -16.38
N LEU A 209 6.46 -1.45 -15.95
CA LEU A 209 6.07 -2.80 -16.38
C LEU A 209 4.68 -3.17 -15.88
N LEU A 210 4.35 -2.85 -14.62
CA LEU A 210 3.01 -3.08 -14.07
C LEU A 210 1.96 -2.22 -14.79
N MET A 211 2.28 -0.97 -15.12
CA MET A 211 1.41 -0.10 -15.90
C MET A 211 1.17 -0.67 -17.30
N GLU A 212 2.22 -1.14 -17.97
CA GLU A 212 2.11 -1.79 -19.28
C GLU A 212 1.19 -3.02 -19.24
N LEU A 213 1.38 -3.89 -18.24
CA LEU A 213 0.50 -5.06 -18.04
C LEU A 213 -0.95 -4.64 -17.80
N ALA A 214 -1.19 -3.58 -17.03
CA ALA A 214 -2.53 -3.06 -16.81
C ALA A 214 -3.15 -2.51 -18.11
N LEU A 215 -2.38 -1.77 -18.92
CA LEU A 215 -2.83 -1.24 -20.21
C LEU A 215 -3.14 -2.36 -21.20
N LEU A 216 -2.30 -3.41 -21.26
CA LEU A 216 -2.49 -4.57 -22.12
C LEU A 216 -3.59 -5.53 -21.63
N SER A 217 -3.98 -5.46 -20.36
CA SER A 217 -5.08 -6.27 -19.82
C SER A 217 -6.42 -5.96 -20.51
N VAL A 218 -6.62 -4.72 -20.94
CA VAL A 218 -7.82 -4.25 -21.63
C VAL A 218 -7.98 -4.91 -23.01
N PRO A 219 -7.04 -4.74 -23.97
CA PRO A 219 -7.11 -5.41 -25.26
C PRO A 219 -7.13 -6.93 -25.14
N TYR A 220 -6.37 -7.50 -24.19
CA TYR A 220 -6.39 -8.93 -23.94
C TYR A 220 -7.81 -9.44 -23.59
N ARG A 221 -8.49 -8.81 -22.64
CA ARG A 221 -9.88 -9.19 -22.26
C ARG A 221 -10.89 -8.87 -23.36
N TYR A 222 -10.67 -7.77 -24.09
CA TYR A 222 -11.55 -7.38 -25.18
C TYR A 222 -11.56 -8.43 -26.30
N TRP A 223 -10.38 -8.90 -26.73
CA TRP A 223 -10.26 -9.88 -27.82
C TRP A 223 -10.37 -11.34 -27.37
N ALA A 224 -9.79 -11.71 -26.22
CA ALA A 224 -9.78 -13.11 -25.78
C ALA A 224 -11.09 -13.55 -25.08
N HIS A 225 -11.79 -12.62 -24.41
CA HIS A 225 -12.99 -12.93 -23.61
C HIS A 225 -14.26 -12.23 -24.12
N GLY A 226 -14.21 -11.59 -25.31
CA GLY A 226 -15.38 -10.97 -25.92
C GLY A 226 -15.92 -9.74 -25.17
N ASN A 227 -15.04 -8.94 -24.55
CA ASN A 227 -15.39 -7.72 -23.81
C ASN A 227 -16.38 -7.96 -22.63
N PRO A 228 -15.98 -8.76 -21.62
CA PRO A 228 -16.86 -9.12 -20.49
C PRO A 228 -17.33 -7.90 -19.69
N GLN A 229 -16.54 -6.83 -19.67
CA GLN A 229 -16.83 -5.58 -18.95
C GLN A 229 -17.55 -4.52 -19.80
N ARG A 230 -17.95 -4.84 -21.05
CA ARG A 230 -18.65 -3.94 -21.99
C ARG A 230 -17.97 -2.58 -22.15
N TRP A 231 -16.65 -2.55 -22.21
CA TRP A 231 -15.90 -1.32 -22.38
C TRP A 231 -16.15 -0.70 -23.76
N PRO A 232 -16.30 0.65 -23.84
CA PRO A 232 -16.35 1.35 -25.11
C PRO A 232 -15.07 1.17 -25.93
N VAL A 233 -15.19 1.14 -27.27
CA VAL A 233 -14.07 0.96 -28.19
C VAL A 233 -12.97 2.02 -28.04
N TRP A 234 -13.32 3.26 -27.65
CA TRP A 234 -12.33 4.31 -27.43
C TRP A 234 -11.40 4.01 -26.24
N VAL A 235 -11.87 3.27 -25.23
CA VAL A 235 -11.04 2.82 -24.09
C VAL A 235 -9.96 1.86 -24.58
N LEU A 236 -10.33 0.92 -25.45
CA LEU A 236 -9.40 0.00 -26.10
C LEU A 236 -8.32 0.77 -26.89
N ALA A 237 -8.74 1.75 -27.69
CA ALA A 237 -7.83 2.56 -28.49
C ALA A 237 -6.84 3.36 -27.63
N LEU A 238 -7.31 3.97 -26.53
CA LEU A 238 -6.44 4.69 -25.60
C LEU A 238 -5.46 3.73 -24.90
N CYS A 239 -5.93 2.59 -24.40
CA CYS A 239 -5.06 1.62 -23.74
C CYS A 239 -3.94 1.12 -24.65
N LEU A 240 -4.25 0.82 -25.92
CA LEU A 240 -3.25 0.42 -26.91
C LEU A 240 -2.27 1.56 -27.24
N LEU A 241 -2.77 2.79 -27.41
CA LEU A 241 -1.92 3.95 -27.69
C LEU A 241 -0.93 4.21 -26.55
N PHE A 242 -1.39 4.16 -25.29
CA PHE A 242 -0.51 4.34 -24.14
C PHE A 242 0.47 3.17 -23.95
N ALA A 243 0.05 1.93 -24.21
CA ALA A 243 0.95 0.77 -24.16
C ALA A 243 2.08 0.93 -25.20
N LEU A 244 1.74 1.26 -26.45
CA LEU A 244 2.72 1.52 -27.50
C LEU A 244 3.65 2.69 -27.16
N ALA A 245 3.15 3.74 -26.51
CA ALA A 245 3.96 4.87 -26.09
C ALA A 245 4.91 4.56 -24.91
N LEU A 246 4.55 3.60 -24.05
CA LEU A 246 5.34 3.20 -22.88
C LEU A 246 6.42 2.15 -23.23
N LEU A 247 6.21 1.40 -24.30
CA LEU A 247 7.11 0.36 -24.81
C LEU A 247 8.58 0.81 -25.01
N PRO A 248 8.89 1.98 -25.60
CA PRO A 248 10.27 2.46 -25.76
C PRO A 248 11.00 2.62 -24.43
N LEU A 249 10.30 3.10 -23.39
CA LEU A 249 10.87 3.26 -22.06
C LEU A 249 11.24 1.90 -21.45
N LEU A 250 10.36 0.91 -21.58
CA LEU A 250 10.62 -0.45 -21.11
C LEU A 250 11.78 -1.11 -21.85
N LEU A 251 11.91 -0.90 -23.16
CA LEU A 251 13.05 -1.41 -23.93
C LEU A 251 14.38 -0.80 -23.48
N ILE A 252 14.40 0.48 -23.13
CA ILE A 252 15.59 1.14 -22.57
C ILE A 252 15.97 0.49 -21.23
N TYR A 253 15.00 0.27 -20.35
CA TYR A 253 15.24 -0.39 -19.06
C TYR A 253 15.65 -1.86 -19.19
N ALA A 254 15.02 -2.62 -20.07
CA ALA A 254 15.38 -4.01 -20.34
C ALA A 254 16.81 -4.11 -20.91
N ARG A 255 17.18 -3.22 -21.83
CA ARG A 255 18.53 -3.18 -22.42
C ARG A 255 19.59 -2.81 -21.39
N THR A 256 19.29 -1.87 -20.49
CA THR A 256 20.22 -1.47 -19.43
C THR A 256 20.39 -2.57 -18.39
N ALA A 257 19.31 -3.24 -17.99
CA ALA A 257 19.35 -4.41 -17.12
C ALA A 257 20.17 -5.57 -17.74
N TRP A 258 19.92 -5.89 -19.02
CA TRP A 258 20.67 -6.92 -19.74
C TRP A 258 22.18 -6.66 -19.77
N ARG A 259 22.58 -5.41 -20.04
CA ARG A 259 23.99 -5.00 -20.02
C ARG A 259 24.64 -5.08 -18.64
N ALA A 260 23.87 -5.02 -17.56
CA ALA A 260 24.37 -5.15 -16.20
C ALA A 260 24.59 -6.62 -15.80
N VAL A 261 23.86 -7.56 -16.40
CA VAL A 261 23.98 -9.01 -16.14
C VAL A 261 25.07 -9.68 -16.97
N VAL A 262 25.34 -9.16 -18.18
CA VAL A 262 26.36 -9.71 -19.11
C VAL A 262 27.78 -9.18 -18.81
N LYS A 263 27.94 -8.28 -17.84
CA LYS A 263 29.25 -7.82 -17.33
C LYS A 263 29.64 -8.62 -16.10
#